data_AF-A0A9W5XK83-F1
#
_entry.id   AF-A0A9W5XK83-F1
#
_cell.length_a   1.000
_cell.length_b   1.000
_cell.length_c   1.000
_cell.angle_alpha   90.00
_cell.angle_beta   90.00
_cell.angle_gamma   90.00
#
_symmetry.space_group_name_H-M   'P 1'
#
loop_
_entity.id
_entity.type
_entity.pdbx_description
1 polymer ?
#
loop_
_entity_poly.entity_id
_entity_poly.type
_entity_poly.pdbx_seq_one_letter_code
_entity_poly.pdbx_strand_id
1 'polypeptide(L)'
;MTDGTTGGRPGRGDTGPDRTRLIIGGGAAAILLAIIGAAGGWVLAGDQVRPGPVSSAATGTPTPSPTGRISPPQERPTPNTATTPSSSPSPSRPTGLTVPDLVGADFEEAREELRDLGLGWQLVFGSGDSSSVRSTDPAPGTPVRRGVTVKINVAGAAPPNEVPDLTGETCNEARDELVDDGFSPRYPNGRSGTVTSQQPPGGTVGRWNDVVQIWCGTPPSADASTPAP
;
A
#
# COMPACT_ATOMS: atom_id res chain seq x y z
N MET A 1 -63.31 14.18 44.36
CA MET A 1 -62.53 15.03 45.27
C MET A 1 -61.17 15.15 44.60
N THR A 2 -60.91 16.22 43.83
CA THR A 2 -60.56 17.58 44.29
C THR A 2 -59.24 17.56 45.08
N ASP A 3 -58.26 18.42 44.78
CA ASP A 3 -58.36 19.73 44.13
C ASP A 3 -57.50 19.90 42.87
N GLY A 4 -57.68 21.03 42.18
CA GLY A 4 -56.84 21.48 41.07
C GLY A 4 -56.29 22.88 41.31
N THR A 5 -55.06 23.15 40.89
CA THR A 5 -54.39 24.46 41.05
C THR A 5 -54.02 25.04 39.68
N THR A 6 -54.31 26.33 39.49
CA THR A 6 -54.19 27.04 38.20
C THR A 6 -53.06 28.07 38.20
N GLY A 7 -52.38 28.23 37.06
CA GLY A 7 -51.64 29.46 36.70
C GLY A 7 -50.12 29.30 36.59
N GLY A 8 -49.49 29.95 35.58
CA GLY A 8 -48.02 30.02 35.49
C GLY A 8 -47.37 30.10 34.09
N ARG A 9 -47.80 30.99 33.19
CA ARG A 9 -47.06 31.42 31.97
C ARG A 9 -47.46 32.88 31.63
N PRO A 10 -46.66 33.68 30.89
CA PRO A 10 -45.35 33.44 30.28
C PRO A 10 -44.25 34.49 30.64
N GLY A 11 -43.07 34.40 30.01
CA GLY A 11 -42.00 35.42 30.02
C GLY A 11 -40.61 34.77 29.86
N ARG A 12 -40.09 34.55 28.64
CA ARG A 12 -39.39 35.52 27.75
C ARG A 12 -38.15 36.15 28.40
N GLY A 13 -36.98 35.79 27.86
CA GLY A 13 -35.66 36.30 28.20
C GLY A 13 -34.66 35.95 27.09
N ASP A 14 -34.94 36.47 25.88
CA ASP A 14 -34.20 36.17 24.65
C ASP A 14 -32.84 36.89 24.61
N THR A 15 -31.72 36.18 24.79
CA THR A 15 -30.37 36.67 24.39
C THR A 15 -29.50 35.53 23.85
N GLY A 16 -29.56 35.29 22.54
CA GLY A 16 -28.57 34.48 21.81
C GLY A 16 -27.61 35.39 21.03
N PRO A 17 -26.29 35.08 20.96
CA PRO A 17 -25.38 35.77 20.04
C PRO A 17 -25.72 35.46 18.58
N ASP A 18 -25.54 36.44 17.71
CA ASP A 18 -26.08 36.41 16.34
C ASP A 18 -25.32 35.51 15.35
N ARG A 19 -26.05 35.10 14.29
CA ARG A 19 -25.54 34.27 13.21
C ARG A 19 -24.95 35.12 12.09
N THR A 20 -23.63 35.29 12.04
CA THR A 20 -22.94 35.86 10.87
C THR A 20 -22.97 34.86 9.70
N ARG A 21 -24.06 34.88 8.91
CA ARG A 21 -24.16 34.13 7.65
C ARG A 21 -23.19 34.72 6.63
N LEU A 22 -22.17 33.96 6.22
CA LEU A 22 -21.48 34.18 4.95
C LEU A 22 -21.99 33.17 3.93
N ILE A 23 -22.65 33.66 2.88
CA ILE A 23 -23.19 32.83 1.79
C ILE A 23 -22.36 33.12 0.54
N ILE A 24 -21.46 32.19 0.20
CA ILE A 24 -20.75 32.13 -1.08
C ILE A 24 -20.66 30.63 -1.44
N GLY A 25 -20.91 30.20 -2.68
CA GLY A 25 -21.35 30.99 -3.83
C GLY A 25 -21.07 30.29 -5.16
N GLY A 26 -21.54 29.06 -5.33
CA GLY A 26 -21.25 28.20 -6.49
C GLY A 26 -19.94 27.41 -6.34
N GLY A 27 -19.72 26.33 -7.09
CA GLY A 27 -20.68 25.67 -7.97
C GLY A 27 -20.06 25.00 -9.20
N ALA A 28 -19.75 23.70 -9.11
CA ALA A 28 -19.50 22.84 -10.26
C ALA A 28 -19.80 21.38 -9.89
N ALA A 29 -20.84 20.78 -10.48
CA ALA A 29 -21.12 19.35 -10.35
C ALA A 29 -20.53 18.62 -11.57
N ALA A 30 -19.62 17.68 -11.34
CA ALA A 30 -18.99 16.85 -12.38
C ALA A 30 -19.20 15.36 -12.09
N ILE A 31 -20.45 14.91 -12.16
CA ILE A 31 -20.80 13.49 -11.97
C ILE A 31 -20.39 12.70 -13.22
N LEU A 32 -19.22 12.07 -13.19
CA LEU A 32 -18.78 11.11 -14.22
C LEU A 32 -19.22 9.69 -13.83
N LEU A 33 -20.34 9.25 -14.39
CA LEU A 33 -20.84 7.88 -14.27
C LEU A 33 -19.96 6.90 -15.07
N ALA A 34 -19.01 6.25 -14.39
CA ALA A 34 -18.26 5.12 -14.91
C ALA A 34 -18.92 3.79 -14.51
N ILE A 35 -20.04 3.43 -15.16
CA ILE A 35 -20.59 2.07 -15.13
C ILE A 35 -19.83 1.21 -16.16
N ILE A 36 -19.74 -0.11 -15.92
CA ILE A 36 -18.97 -1.17 -16.61
C ILE A 36 -17.66 -1.50 -15.83
N GLY A 37 -17.41 -2.76 -15.42
CA GLY A 37 -18.23 -3.96 -15.61
C GLY A 37 -17.74 -5.14 -14.76
N ALA A 38 -18.60 -6.14 -14.55
CA ALA A 38 -18.40 -7.21 -13.56
C ALA A 38 -17.55 -8.40 -14.04
N ALA A 39 -17.02 -9.12 -13.05
CA ALA A 39 -16.64 -10.54 -13.05
C ALA A 39 -15.45 -11.02 -13.93
N GLY A 40 -14.62 -11.89 -13.35
CA GLY A 40 -13.48 -12.51 -14.07
C GLY A 40 -12.48 -13.30 -13.22
N GLY A 41 -12.93 -13.98 -12.15
CA GLY A 41 -12.02 -14.79 -11.32
C GLY A 41 -11.61 -16.10 -12.00
N TRP A 42 -10.32 -16.41 -12.03
CA TRP A 42 -9.79 -17.72 -12.43
C TRP A 42 -8.73 -18.20 -11.43
N VAL A 43 -8.76 -19.51 -11.16
CA VAL A 43 -7.87 -20.26 -10.26
C VAL A 43 -7.19 -21.35 -11.11
N LEU A 44 -6.13 -21.99 -10.59
CA LEU A 44 -5.32 -23.07 -11.20
C LEU A 44 -4.20 -22.58 -12.16
N ALA A 45 -3.03 -23.23 -12.28
CA ALA A 45 -2.36 -24.22 -11.40
C ALA A 45 -0.88 -24.39 -11.81
N GLY A 46 -0.06 -24.97 -10.92
CA GLY A 46 1.34 -25.36 -11.17
C GLY A 46 2.35 -24.21 -10.98
N ASP A 47 3.60 -24.44 -10.55
CA ASP A 47 4.30 -25.69 -10.22
C ASP A 47 4.98 -25.61 -8.83
N GLN A 48 5.26 -26.76 -8.19
CA GLN A 48 5.78 -26.87 -6.83
C GLN A 48 7.16 -27.55 -6.81
N VAL A 49 8.21 -26.75 -7.02
CA VAL A 49 9.62 -27.21 -6.98
C VAL A 49 9.97 -27.74 -5.59
N ARG A 50 10.00 -29.06 -5.44
CA ARG A 50 10.51 -29.75 -4.25
C ARG A 50 12.02 -30.03 -4.40
N PRO A 51 12.85 -29.79 -3.36
CA PRO A 51 14.26 -30.15 -3.39
C PRO A 51 14.47 -31.66 -3.24
N GLY A 52 15.38 -32.22 -4.02
CA GLY A 52 15.86 -33.61 -3.88
C GLY A 52 17.11 -33.70 -2.97
N PRO A 53 17.22 -34.72 -2.09
CA PRO A 53 18.37 -34.87 -1.20
C PRO A 53 19.58 -35.56 -1.88
N VAL A 54 20.69 -35.55 -1.14
CA VAL A 54 22.04 -36.00 -1.54
C VAL A 54 22.17 -37.48 -1.94
N SER A 55 23.20 -37.80 -2.72
CA SER A 55 23.87 -39.10 -2.75
C SER A 55 25.34 -38.94 -3.18
N SER A 56 26.23 -39.75 -2.59
CA SER A 56 27.69 -39.62 -2.68
C SER A 56 28.35 -40.96 -2.97
N ALA A 57 29.60 -40.92 -3.47
CA ALA A 57 30.58 -42.03 -3.51
C ALA A 57 30.30 -43.22 -4.47
N ALA A 58 31.29 -44.00 -4.94
CA ALA A 58 32.74 -43.73 -5.15
C ALA A 58 33.42 -44.87 -5.97
N THR A 59 34.65 -44.61 -6.45
CA THR A 59 35.75 -45.57 -6.73
C THR A 59 35.63 -46.60 -7.88
N GLY A 60 36.60 -46.61 -8.81
CA GLY A 60 36.84 -47.72 -9.75
C GLY A 60 37.90 -47.45 -10.86
N THR A 61 39.04 -48.14 -10.79
CA THR A 61 40.16 -48.17 -11.79
C THR A 61 40.79 -49.60 -11.75
N PRO A 62 41.61 -50.10 -12.73
CA PRO A 62 42.38 -49.38 -13.76
C PRO A 62 42.50 -50.05 -15.19
N THR A 63 43.07 -49.29 -16.15
CA THR A 63 44.21 -49.59 -17.11
C THR A 63 44.41 -51.05 -17.62
N PRO A 64 44.56 -51.32 -18.96
CA PRO A 64 45.78 -50.90 -19.70
C PRO A 64 45.71 -50.51 -21.20
N SER A 65 46.73 -49.74 -21.62
CA SER A 65 47.11 -49.38 -23.02
C SER A 65 48.16 -50.37 -23.61
N PRO A 66 48.53 -50.32 -24.91
CA PRO A 66 49.56 -49.39 -25.46
C PRO A 66 49.28 -49.00 -26.96
N THR A 67 50.14 -48.49 -27.87
CA THR A 67 51.60 -48.17 -27.95
C THR A 67 51.89 -46.99 -28.93
N GLY A 68 52.74 -46.03 -28.57
CA GLY A 68 53.52 -45.18 -29.50
C GLY A 68 52.81 -43.98 -30.17
N ARG A 69 53.51 -42.94 -30.68
CA ARG A 69 54.98 -42.75 -30.85
C ARG A 69 55.40 -41.25 -30.88
N ILE A 70 56.17 -40.80 -29.88
CA ILE A 70 57.36 -39.89 -29.91
C ILE A 70 57.24 -38.55 -30.74
N SER A 71 56.99 -37.36 -30.15
CA SER A 71 57.93 -36.34 -29.53
C SER A 71 58.68 -35.42 -30.53
N PRO A 72 59.34 -34.27 -30.15
CA PRO A 72 59.15 -33.22 -29.10
C PRO A 72 59.17 -31.77 -29.76
N PRO A 73 59.58 -30.61 -29.16
CA PRO A 73 59.86 -30.19 -27.77
C PRO A 73 59.07 -28.91 -27.32
N GLN A 74 59.57 -28.17 -26.32
CA GLN A 74 58.93 -27.02 -25.63
C GLN A 74 59.28 -25.65 -26.23
N GLU A 75 58.43 -24.64 -25.99
CA GLU A 75 58.86 -23.23 -25.83
C GLU A 75 57.95 -22.41 -24.88
N ARG A 76 58.53 -21.42 -24.18
CA ARG A 76 57.90 -20.50 -23.20
C ARG A 76 58.90 -19.37 -22.88
N PRO A 77 58.51 -18.09 -22.64
CA PRO A 77 57.20 -17.43 -22.77
C PRO A 77 57.21 -16.20 -23.73
N THR A 78 56.05 -15.58 -23.97
CA THR A 78 55.93 -14.14 -24.27
C THR A 78 54.66 -13.54 -23.61
N PRO A 79 54.68 -12.28 -23.14
CA PRO A 79 53.53 -11.64 -22.49
C PRO A 79 52.78 -10.71 -23.46
N ASN A 80 51.63 -11.16 -23.97
CA ASN A 80 50.85 -10.40 -24.96
C ASN A 80 49.58 -9.83 -24.34
N THR A 81 49.47 -8.50 -24.31
CA THR A 81 48.31 -7.77 -23.79
C THR A 81 47.05 -8.10 -24.59
N ALA A 82 46.15 -8.90 -24.00
CA ALA A 82 44.82 -9.18 -24.55
C ALA A 82 43.76 -8.46 -23.72
N THR A 83 43.23 -7.36 -24.25
CA THR A 83 42.15 -6.57 -23.63
C THR A 83 40.92 -7.44 -23.38
N THR A 84 40.62 -7.71 -22.11
CA THR A 84 39.33 -8.32 -21.73
C THR A 84 38.18 -7.34 -21.99
N PRO A 85 36.99 -7.83 -22.37
CA PRO A 85 35.96 -6.99 -22.96
C PRO A 85 35.41 -5.95 -21.98
N SER A 86 35.22 -4.72 -22.46
CA SER A 86 34.44 -3.71 -21.76
C SER A 86 32.98 -4.17 -21.67
N SER A 87 32.48 -4.39 -20.45
CA SER A 87 31.05 -4.60 -20.18
C SER A 87 30.28 -3.29 -20.35
N SER A 88 30.18 -2.79 -21.58
CA SER A 88 29.26 -1.71 -21.91
C SER A 88 27.82 -2.20 -21.68
N PRO A 89 27.03 -1.55 -20.81
CA PRO A 89 25.62 -1.88 -20.67
C PRO A 89 24.95 -1.56 -22.01
N SER A 90 24.45 -2.60 -22.70
CA SER A 90 23.71 -2.41 -23.95
C SER A 90 22.43 -1.62 -23.63
N PRO A 91 22.16 -0.50 -24.34
CA PRO A 91 20.99 0.34 -24.08
C PRO A 91 19.72 -0.42 -24.46
N SER A 92 19.19 -1.16 -23.49
CA SER A 92 17.99 -1.99 -23.61
C SER A 92 16.79 -1.06 -23.68
N ARG A 93 16.40 -0.71 -24.91
CA ARG A 93 15.34 0.26 -25.25
C ARG A 93 14.10 0.06 -24.36
N PRO A 94 13.83 0.94 -23.38
CA PRO A 94 12.81 0.68 -22.37
C PRO A 94 11.41 0.89 -22.95
N THR A 95 10.78 -0.22 -23.37
CA THR A 95 9.34 -0.29 -23.70
C THR A 95 8.56 -0.99 -22.58
N GLY A 96 9.05 -0.90 -21.34
CA GLY A 96 8.43 -1.42 -20.14
C GLY A 96 8.30 -0.33 -19.09
N LEU A 97 7.38 -0.52 -18.14
CA LEU A 97 7.22 0.36 -16.98
C LEU A 97 8.48 0.25 -16.09
N THR A 98 8.97 1.38 -15.58
CA THR A 98 10.12 1.44 -14.67
C THR A 98 9.73 2.16 -13.39
N VAL A 99 10.43 1.88 -12.28
CA VAL A 99 10.33 2.71 -11.07
C VAL A 99 10.86 4.12 -11.39
N PRO A 100 10.12 5.21 -11.10
CA PRO A 100 10.60 6.57 -11.27
C PRO A 100 11.73 6.94 -10.28
N ASP A 101 12.41 8.07 -10.51
CA ASP A 101 13.44 8.56 -9.59
C ASP A 101 12.83 9.49 -8.53
N LEU A 102 12.36 8.87 -7.46
CA LEU A 102 11.66 9.52 -6.36
C LEU A 102 12.61 10.06 -5.28
N VAL A 103 13.94 9.92 -5.44
CA VAL A 103 14.89 10.25 -4.36
C VAL A 103 15.00 11.76 -4.15
N GLY A 104 14.66 12.22 -2.96
CA GLY A 104 14.59 13.64 -2.60
C GLY A 104 13.21 14.30 -2.82
N ALA A 105 12.29 13.65 -3.55
CA ALA A 105 10.89 14.07 -3.62
C ALA A 105 10.18 13.90 -2.26
N ASP A 106 9.02 14.53 -2.08
CA ASP A 106 8.18 14.29 -0.91
C ASP A 106 7.55 12.88 -0.94
N PHE A 107 7.32 12.28 0.22
CA PHE A 107 6.72 10.94 0.29
C PHE A 107 5.26 10.90 -0.18
N GLU A 108 4.51 12.01 -0.09
CA GLU A 108 3.14 12.10 -0.59
C GLU A 108 3.12 12.21 -2.12
N GLU A 109 3.93 13.10 -2.70
CA GLU A 109 4.12 13.22 -4.16
C GLU A 109 4.61 11.90 -4.76
N ALA A 110 5.56 11.23 -4.09
CA ALA A 110 6.06 9.92 -4.46
C ALA A 110 5.00 8.78 -4.36
N ARG A 111 4.00 8.90 -3.48
CA ARG A 111 2.83 8.01 -3.45
C ARG A 111 1.96 8.23 -4.69
N GLU A 112 1.68 9.49 -5.03
CA GLU A 112 0.81 9.84 -6.15
C GLU A 112 1.41 9.42 -7.51
N GLU A 113 2.70 9.66 -7.75
CA GLU A 113 3.34 9.23 -9.00
C GLU A 113 3.28 7.70 -9.20
N LEU A 114 3.49 6.92 -8.12
CA LEU A 114 3.38 5.45 -8.18
C LEU A 114 1.93 4.99 -8.42
N ARG A 115 0.94 5.62 -7.77
CA ARG A 115 -0.49 5.37 -7.97
C ARG A 115 -0.87 5.55 -9.43
N ASP A 116 -0.47 6.67 -10.02
CA ASP A 116 -0.83 7.06 -11.39
C ASP A 116 -0.15 6.16 -12.45
N LEU A 117 1.04 5.62 -12.14
CA LEU A 117 1.70 4.58 -12.94
C LEU A 117 1.05 3.19 -12.83
N GLY A 118 0.16 2.98 -11.85
CA GLY A 118 -0.45 1.69 -11.52
C GLY A 118 0.52 0.75 -10.78
N LEU A 119 1.39 1.32 -9.94
CA LEU A 119 2.27 0.61 -9.01
C LEU A 119 1.70 0.70 -7.58
N GLY A 120 2.01 -0.30 -6.76
CA GLY A 120 1.74 -0.22 -5.32
C GLY A 120 2.87 0.53 -4.62
N TRP A 121 2.62 1.02 -3.40
CA TRP A 121 3.63 1.62 -2.54
C TRP A 121 3.61 0.99 -1.15
N GLN A 122 4.74 1.07 -0.45
CA GLN A 122 4.83 0.80 0.99
C GLN A 122 5.77 1.84 1.61
N LEU A 123 5.23 2.71 2.46
CA LEU A 123 6.01 3.73 3.18
C LEU A 123 6.73 3.10 4.37
N VAL A 124 8.02 3.41 4.52
CA VAL A 124 8.85 3.04 5.67
C VAL A 124 9.51 4.30 6.19
N PHE A 125 8.96 4.86 7.27
CA PHE A 125 9.47 6.08 7.87
C PHE A 125 10.74 5.84 8.70
N GLY A 126 11.64 6.82 8.67
CA GLY A 126 12.90 6.86 9.39
C GLY A 126 12.78 7.63 10.70
N SER A 127 13.71 8.56 10.93
CA SER A 127 13.80 9.35 12.17
C SER A 127 14.39 10.74 11.88
N GLY A 128 13.69 11.77 12.34
CA GLY A 128 13.97 13.18 12.04
C GLY A 128 12.78 13.85 11.35
N ASP A 129 12.98 15.06 10.85
CA ASP A 129 11.89 16.00 10.52
C ASP A 129 11.68 16.23 9.01
N SER A 130 12.31 15.40 8.16
CA SER A 130 12.22 15.49 6.70
C SER A 130 11.22 14.49 6.12
N SER A 131 10.25 14.97 5.37
CA SER A 131 9.30 14.18 4.58
C SER A 131 9.93 13.57 3.30
N SER A 132 11.19 13.89 2.99
CA SER A 132 11.82 13.50 1.73
C SER A 132 12.13 12.00 1.65
N VAL A 133 11.92 11.41 0.48
CA VAL A 133 12.29 10.02 0.18
C VAL A 133 13.82 9.87 0.13
N ARG A 134 14.34 8.95 0.94
CA ARG A 134 15.77 8.63 1.04
C ARG A 134 16.22 7.56 0.04
N SER A 135 15.37 6.57 -0.25
CA SER A 135 15.62 5.53 -1.24
C SER A 135 14.35 4.73 -1.56
N THR A 136 14.29 4.16 -2.76
CA THR A 136 13.25 3.20 -3.17
C THR A 136 13.81 1.78 -3.35
N ASP A 137 12.96 0.79 -3.18
CA ASP A 137 13.24 -0.63 -3.42
C ASP A 137 12.00 -1.30 -4.08
N PRO A 138 12.05 -1.66 -5.38
CA PRO A 138 13.21 -1.61 -6.27
C PRO A 138 13.72 -0.19 -6.55
N ALA A 139 15.00 -0.08 -6.91
CA ALA A 139 15.67 1.20 -7.14
C ALA A 139 15.17 1.93 -8.41
N PRO A 140 15.41 3.26 -8.54
CA PRO A 140 15.02 4.03 -9.73
C PRO A 140 15.52 3.42 -11.05
N GLY A 141 14.70 3.53 -12.10
CA GLY A 141 14.97 2.95 -13.41
C GLY A 141 14.83 1.42 -13.50
N THR A 142 14.58 0.72 -12.39
CA THR A 142 14.36 -0.74 -12.42
C THR A 142 13.09 -1.08 -13.21
N PRO A 143 13.14 -1.99 -14.21
CA PRO A 143 11.95 -2.41 -14.94
C PRO A 143 11.02 -3.25 -14.06
N VAL A 144 9.74 -2.86 -14.01
CA VAL A 144 8.69 -3.45 -13.17
C VAL A 144 7.42 -3.74 -13.97
N ARG A 145 6.44 -4.37 -13.31
CA ARG A 145 5.10 -4.60 -13.86
C ARG A 145 4.09 -3.81 -13.02
N ARG A 146 2.92 -3.50 -13.59
CA ARG A 146 1.80 -2.94 -12.82
C ARG A 146 1.42 -3.87 -11.66
N GLY A 147 1.02 -3.28 -10.55
CA GLY A 147 0.74 -4.00 -9.29
C GLY A 147 1.98 -4.50 -8.53
N VAL A 148 3.21 -4.18 -8.97
CA VAL A 148 4.40 -4.33 -8.12
C VAL A 148 4.40 -3.23 -7.06
N THR A 149 4.59 -3.60 -5.80
CA THR A 149 4.77 -2.66 -4.68
C THR A 149 6.20 -2.15 -4.63
N VAL A 150 6.39 -0.83 -4.67
CA VAL A 150 7.67 -0.16 -4.41
C VAL A 150 7.74 0.26 -2.95
N LYS A 151 8.76 -0.18 -2.23
CA LYS A 151 9.01 0.22 -0.84
C LYS A 151 9.77 1.56 -0.83
N ILE A 152 9.12 2.59 -0.29
CA ILE A 152 9.64 3.95 -0.16
C ILE A 152 10.23 4.10 1.24
N ASN A 153 11.51 4.40 1.36
CA ASN A 153 12.17 4.64 2.65
C ASN A 153 12.26 6.16 2.83
N VAL A 154 11.51 6.73 3.78
CA VAL A 154 11.44 8.17 4.05
C VAL A 154 12.52 8.56 5.07
N ALA A 155 13.09 9.76 4.96
CA ALA A 155 14.17 10.18 5.84
C ALA A 155 13.73 10.38 7.30
N GLY A 156 12.64 11.11 7.50
CA GLY A 156 12.07 11.46 8.80
C GLY A 156 11.01 10.48 9.31
N ALA A 157 10.47 10.79 10.49
CA ALA A 157 9.44 10.01 11.17
C ALA A 157 8.05 10.18 10.51
N ALA A 158 7.15 9.23 10.74
CA ALA A 158 5.78 9.29 10.27
C ALA A 158 5.06 10.55 10.80
N PRO A 159 4.54 11.44 9.93
CA PRO A 159 3.82 12.63 10.38
C PRO A 159 2.52 12.23 11.09
N PRO A 160 2.00 13.09 12.01
CA PRO A 160 0.70 12.88 12.62
C PRO A 160 -0.41 13.10 11.59
N ASN A 161 -1.51 12.35 11.71
CA ASN A 161 -2.77 12.64 11.03
C ASN A 161 -3.95 12.34 11.99
N GLU A 162 -5.12 12.88 11.71
CA GLU A 162 -6.35 12.62 12.47
C GLU A 162 -7.09 11.42 11.87
N VAL A 163 -7.49 10.45 12.70
CA VAL A 163 -8.22 9.26 12.22
C VAL A 163 -9.67 9.66 11.88
N PRO A 164 -10.19 9.37 10.67
CA PRO A 164 -11.57 9.68 10.29
C PRO A 164 -12.61 8.88 11.09
N ASP A 165 -13.87 9.34 11.11
CA ASP A 165 -15.02 8.57 11.61
C ASP A 165 -15.77 7.92 10.43
N LEU A 166 -15.53 6.63 10.28
CA LEU A 166 -15.97 5.79 9.17
C LEU A 166 -17.31 5.10 9.48
N THR A 167 -17.94 5.42 10.62
CA THR A 167 -19.07 4.66 11.17
C THR A 167 -20.32 4.78 10.28
N GLY A 168 -20.71 3.66 9.65
CA GLY A 168 -21.86 3.57 8.75
C GLY A 168 -21.51 3.52 7.26
N GLU A 169 -20.27 3.82 6.86
CA GLU A 169 -19.78 3.66 5.49
C GLU A 169 -19.69 2.18 5.07
N THR A 170 -19.55 1.87 3.76
CA THR A 170 -19.17 0.50 3.39
C THR A 170 -17.70 0.24 3.70
N CYS A 171 -17.37 -1.00 4.07
CA CYS A 171 -15.99 -1.40 4.34
C CYS A 171 -15.05 -1.42 3.12
N ASN A 172 -15.47 -0.91 1.95
CA ASN A 172 -14.57 -0.60 0.85
C ASN A 172 -14.28 0.90 0.75
N GLU A 173 -15.25 1.78 0.98
CA GLU A 173 -15.03 3.24 1.06
C GLU A 173 -14.11 3.54 2.25
N ALA A 174 -14.45 3.02 3.44
CA ALA A 174 -13.64 3.10 4.65
C ALA A 174 -12.26 2.39 4.59
N ARG A 175 -11.97 1.68 3.49
CA ARG A 175 -10.60 1.21 3.18
C ARG A 175 -9.81 2.31 2.49
N ASP A 176 -10.41 2.92 1.49
CA ASP A 176 -9.76 3.86 0.59
C ASP A 176 -9.52 5.19 1.32
N GLU A 177 -10.50 5.69 2.09
CA GLU A 177 -10.32 6.88 2.94
C GLU A 177 -9.12 6.71 3.91
N LEU A 178 -9.05 5.59 4.65
CA LEU A 178 -7.89 5.32 5.52
C LEU A 178 -6.56 5.22 4.76
N VAL A 179 -6.54 4.70 3.53
CA VAL A 179 -5.29 4.57 2.75
C VAL A 179 -4.86 5.91 2.15
N ASP A 180 -5.81 6.78 1.80
CA ASP A 180 -5.55 8.14 1.34
C ASP A 180 -5.13 9.06 2.50
N ASP A 181 -5.68 8.88 3.71
CA ASP A 181 -5.22 9.49 4.98
C ASP A 181 -3.93 8.86 5.55
N GLY A 182 -3.40 7.81 4.92
CA GLY A 182 -2.10 7.22 5.26
C GLY A 182 -2.09 6.19 6.40
N PHE A 183 -3.27 5.76 6.88
CA PHE A 183 -3.44 4.71 7.88
C PHE A 183 -3.47 3.30 7.27
N SER A 184 -3.30 2.27 8.13
CA SER A 184 -3.34 0.86 7.74
C SER A 184 -4.64 0.18 8.20
N PRO A 185 -5.62 -0.07 7.31
CA PRO A 185 -6.88 -0.73 7.69
C PRO A 185 -6.70 -2.21 8.05
N ARG A 186 -7.21 -2.61 9.22
CA ARG A 186 -7.28 -4.01 9.68
C ARG A 186 -8.73 -4.42 9.93
N TYR A 187 -9.15 -5.58 9.41
CA TYR A 187 -10.52 -6.08 9.53
C TYR A 187 -10.60 -7.35 10.39
N PRO A 188 -10.90 -7.27 11.71
CA PRO A 188 -10.87 -8.44 12.59
C PRO A 188 -11.95 -9.48 12.30
N ASN A 189 -13.05 -9.09 11.62
CA ASN A 189 -14.17 -9.96 11.28
C ASN A 189 -14.48 -10.03 9.76
N GLY A 190 -13.55 -9.59 8.91
CA GLY A 190 -13.72 -9.54 7.45
C GLY A 190 -14.22 -8.18 6.93
N ARG A 191 -14.24 -8.00 5.61
CA ARG A 191 -14.48 -6.71 4.93
C ARG A 191 -15.81 -6.66 4.18
N SER A 192 -16.89 -7.08 4.84
CA SER A 192 -18.22 -7.27 4.23
C SER A 192 -19.31 -6.52 5.00
N GLY A 193 -20.09 -5.70 4.29
CA GLY A 193 -21.12 -4.84 4.88
C GLY A 193 -20.61 -3.42 5.17
N THR A 194 -21.24 -2.75 6.13
CA THR A 194 -20.85 -1.42 6.61
C THR A 194 -19.98 -1.49 7.84
N VAL A 195 -19.22 -0.42 8.11
CA VAL A 195 -18.52 -0.21 9.38
C VAL A 195 -19.55 -0.12 10.50
N THR A 196 -19.44 -0.98 11.50
CA THR A 196 -20.27 -0.94 12.72
C THR A 196 -19.50 -0.44 13.94
N SER A 197 -18.17 -0.45 13.88
CA SER A 197 -17.27 0.11 14.89
C SER A 197 -15.84 0.23 14.34
N GLN A 198 -15.05 1.14 14.91
CA GLN A 198 -13.62 1.28 14.65
C GLN A 198 -12.81 1.48 15.94
N GLN A 199 -11.51 1.17 15.89
CA GLN A 199 -10.56 1.43 16.96
C GLN A 199 -9.17 1.73 16.37
N PRO A 200 -8.56 2.90 16.62
CA PRO A 200 -9.08 4.02 17.42
C PRO A 200 -10.35 4.68 16.85
N PRO A 201 -11.13 5.37 17.70
CA PRO A 201 -12.31 6.14 17.26
C PRO A 201 -11.89 7.35 16.42
N GLY A 202 -12.83 7.86 15.61
CA GLY A 202 -12.63 9.08 14.83
C GLY A 202 -12.26 10.28 15.71
N GLY A 203 -11.47 11.20 15.15
CA GLY A 203 -10.87 12.33 15.87
C GLY A 203 -9.65 11.96 16.73
N THR A 204 -9.17 10.71 16.69
CA THR A 204 -7.93 10.33 17.36
C THR A 204 -6.74 10.76 16.53
N VAL A 205 -5.82 11.55 17.08
CA VAL A 205 -4.53 11.83 16.43
C VAL A 205 -3.64 10.58 16.49
N GLY A 206 -3.41 9.98 15.32
CA GLY A 206 -2.43 8.92 15.10
C GLY A 206 -1.25 9.42 14.27
N ARG A 207 -0.55 8.49 13.62
CA ARG A 207 0.50 8.75 12.62
C ARG A 207 0.29 7.90 11.37
N TRP A 208 0.92 8.31 10.28
CA TRP A 208 1.01 7.50 9.07
C TRP A 208 1.56 6.10 9.36
N ASN A 209 1.02 5.10 8.68
CA ASN A 209 1.13 3.65 8.92
C ASN A 209 0.53 3.13 10.25
N ASP A 210 -0.08 3.93 11.12
CA ASP A 210 -0.79 3.39 12.29
C ASP A 210 -1.98 2.51 11.87
N VAL A 211 -2.24 1.46 12.65
CA VAL A 211 -3.27 0.46 12.33
C VAL A 211 -4.62 0.86 12.90
N VAL A 212 -5.57 1.16 12.01
CA VAL A 212 -6.98 1.37 12.37
C VAL A 212 -7.75 0.06 12.16
N GLN A 213 -8.38 -0.42 13.23
CA GLN A 213 -9.19 -1.64 13.18
C GLN A 213 -10.64 -1.28 12.88
N ILE A 214 -11.23 -1.94 11.88
CA ILE A 214 -12.62 -1.76 11.46
C ILE A 214 -13.38 -3.08 11.63
N TRP A 215 -14.53 -3.03 12.30
CA TRP A 215 -15.48 -4.14 12.34
C TRP A 215 -16.60 -3.90 11.34
N CYS A 216 -16.78 -4.86 10.44
CA CYS A 216 -17.79 -4.79 9.38
C CYS A 216 -19.01 -5.66 9.73
N GLY A 217 -20.19 -5.28 9.25
CA GLY A 217 -21.39 -6.11 9.38
C GLY A 217 -22.61 -5.52 8.68
N THR A 218 -23.76 -6.14 8.90
CA THR A 218 -25.04 -5.49 8.65
C THR A 218 -25.25 -4.41 9.71
N PRO A 219 -25.67 -3.18 9.36
CA PRO A 219 -26.04 -2.19 10.36
C PRO A 219 -27.26 -2.71 11.17
N PRO A 220 -27.37 -2.38 12.47
CA PRO A 220 -28.51 -2.82 13.27
C PRO A 220 -29.80 -2.22 12.73
N SER A 221 -30.78 -3.07 12.37
CA SER A 221 -32.09 -2.62 11.88
C SER A 221 -32.76 -1.72 12.92
N ALA A 222 -33.19 -0.53 12.51
CA ALA A 222 -33.78 0.48 13.40
C ALA A 222 -35.03 -0.01 14.15
N ASP A 223 -35.72 -1.02 13.62
CA ASP A 223 -36.87 -1.68 14.25
C ASP A 223 -36.56 -2.27 15.63
N ALA A 224 -35.29 -2.62 15.90
CA ALA A 224 -34.84 -3.14 17.19
C ALA A 224 -34.92 -2.13 18.35
N SER A 225 -35.14 -0.85 18.06
CA SER A 225 -35.22 0.23 19.06
C SER A 225 -36.64 0.54 19.57
N THR A 226 -37.64 -0.31 19.30
CA THR A 226 -38.97 -0.18 19.90
C THR A 226 -39.03 -0.91 21.26
N PRO A 227 -39.01 -0.21 22.41
CA PRO A 227 -39.31 -0.86 23.69
C PRO A 227 -40.76 -1.35 23.72
N ALA A 228 -40.98 -2.50 24.35
CA ALA A 228 -42.34 -2.98 24.61
C ALA A 228 -43.08 -2.01 25.58
N PRO A 229 -44.41 -1.86 25.44
CA PRO A 229 -45.22 -0.92 26.23
C PRO A 229 -45.45 -1.35 27.69
#